data_AF-A0AAU6LJ58-F1
#
_entry.id   AF-A0AAU6LJ58-F1
#
_cell.length_a   1.000
_cell.length_b   1.000
_cell.length_c   1.000
_cell.angle_alpha   90.00
_cell.angle_beta   90.00
_cell.angle_gamma   90.00
#
_symmetry.space_group_name_H-M   'P 1'
#
loop_
_entity.id
_entity.type
_entity.pdbx_description
1 polymer ?
#
loop_
_entity_poly.entity_id
_entity_poly.type
_entity_poly.pdbx_seq_one_letter_code
_entity_poly.pdbx_strand_id
1 'polypeptide(L)'
;MSLPTPVDGSAPGYFGVYPAIVTDIVDDERLGRVEVRFPWLGTEGDRDVRAWATLCSPYADDAQGLLVLPDVDSQVVVAFEAGNPRRPYVLGAAWNGRAALPHQPERANNLRQLRSRADSRLQFDDTPGAEQVRITMESGHEVTLDNATQQVTVHHGNGCVVRLTPTSIEIQANVSIDVKAPVVTVNAPLSTFSGLVKCATLVTEQMVISPAYTPGAGNIW
;
A
#
# COMPACT_ATOMS: atom_id res chain seq x y z
N MET A 1 -31.77 10.96 44.81
CA MET A 1 -30.58 11.57 45.41
C MET A 1 -29.39 11.00 44.66
N SER A 2 -28.95 11.68 43.60
CA SER A 2 -27.83 11.21 42.77
C SER A 2 -26.53 11.37 43.55
N LEU A 3 -25.75 10.30 43.66
CA LEU A 3 -24.41 10.36 44.26
C LEU A 3 -23.57 11.39 43.49
N PRO A 4 -22.78 12.23 44.18
CA PRO A 4 -21.91 13.19 43.53
C PRO A 4 -20.96 12.46 42.59
N THR A 5 -20.86 12.93 41.35
CA THR A 5 -19.83 12.48 40.41
C THR A 5 -18.48 12.72 41.08
N PRO A 6 -17.60 11.70 41.20
CA PRO A 6 -16.29 11.89 41.78
C PRO A 6 -15.55 13.00 41.04
N VAL A 7 -14.88 13.89 41.78
CA VAL A 7 -13.99 14.89 41.19
C VAL A 7 -12.91 14.14 40.40
N ASP A 8 -12.67 14.55 39.16
CA ASP A 8 -11.63 13.95 38.32
C ASP A 8 -10.31 13.85 39.11
N GLY A 9 -9.83 12.61 39.31
CA GLY A 9 -8.56 12.32 40.01
C GLY A 9 -8.66 11.76 41.44
N SER A 10 -9.85 11.47 42.00
CA SER A 10 -9.96 10.90 43.36
C SER A 10 -9.93 9.36 43.44
N ALA A 11 -10.05 8.66 42.31
CA ALA A 11 -9.94 7.21 42.24
C ALA A 11 -8.48 6.79 41.94
N PRO A 12 -8.02 5.60 42.36
CA PRO A 12 -6.71 5.09 41.96
C PRO A 12 -6.62 5.09 40.42
N GLY A 13 -5.78 5.97 39.89
CA GLY A 13 -5.58 6.10 38.44
C GLY A 13 -4.68 5.02 37.90
N TYR A 14 -4.96 4.56 36.69
CA TYR A 14 -4.15 3.58 35.96
C TYR A 14 -3.22 4.32 35.00
N PHE A 15 -2.07 4.77 35.49
CA PHE A 15 -1.13 5.60 34.72
C PHE A 15 -0.17 4.81 33.82
N GLY A 16 -0.26 3.48 33.81
CA GLY A 16 0.57 2.61 32.98
C GLY A 16 0.04 2.42 31.55
N VAL A 17 0.75 1.59 30.79
CA VAL A 17 0.28 1.01 29.54
C VAL A 17 -0.06 -0.47 29.77
N TYR A 18 -1.15 -0.93 29.17
CA TYR A 18 -1.69 -2.25 29.44
C TYR A 18 -1.96 -3.01 28.13
N PRO A 19 -1.58 -4.29 28.04
CA PRO A 19 -1.97 -5.11 26.90
C PRO A 19 -3.48 -5.39 26.95
N ALA A 20 -4.13 -5.30 25.80
CA ALA A 20 -5.53 -5.64 25.60
C ALA A 20 -5.69 -6.42 24.28
N ILE A 21 -6.80 -7.15 24.15
CA ILE A 21 -7.13 -7.92 22.94
C ILE A 21 -8.32 -7.25 22.26
N VAL A 22 -8.23 -7.03 20.96
CA VAL A 22 -9.32 -6.47 20.16
C VAL A 22 -10.46 -7.48 20.05
N THR A 23 -11.68 -7.08 20.39
CA THR A 23 -12.88 -7.92 20.31
C THR A 23 -13.83 -7.48 19.20
N ASP A 24 -13.87 -6.19 18.88
CA ASP A 24 -14.66 -5.65 17.78
C ASP A 24 -14.00 -4.39 17.19
N ILE A 25 -14.23 -4.16 15.91
CA ILE A 25 -13.73 -3.00 15.16
C ILE A 25 -14.86 -2.13 14.60
N VAL A 26 -16.12 -2.58 14.71
CA VAL A 26 -17.27 -1.87 14.16
C VAL A 26 -17.88 -0.95 15.22
N ASP A 27 -17.44 0.31 15.23
CA ASP A 27 -18.01 1.35 16.10
C ASP A 27 -19.29 1.93 15.48
N ASP A 28 -20.45 1.44 15.93
CA ASP A 28 -21.78 1.92 15.48
C ASP A 28 -21.98 3.43 15.70
N GLU A 29 -21.29 4.01 16.68
CA GLU A 29 -21.34 5.47 16.98
C GLU A 29 -20.37 6.29 16.11
N ARG A 30 -19.49 5.62 15.34
CA ARG A 30 -18.51 6.23 14.41
C ARG A 30 -17.57 7.24 15.08
N LEU A 31 -17.11 6.94 16.29
CA LEU A 31 -16.21 7.79 17.06
C LEU A 31 -14.72 7.45 16.86
N GLY A 32 -14.39 6.51 15.96
CA GLY A 32 -13.02 6.11 15.69
C GLY A 32 -12.43 5.22 16.78
N ARG A 33 -13.26 4.37 17.40
CA ARG A 33 -12.86 3.47 18.49
C ARG A 33 -12.83 2.01 18.02
N VAL A 34 -12.15 1.18 18.80
CA VAL A 34 -12.21 -0.29 18.72
C VAL A 34 -12.59 -0.85 20.08
N GLU A 35 -13.35 -1.95 20.13
CA GLU A 35 -13.66 -2.63 21.38
C GLU A 35 -12.46 -3.49 21.76
N VAL A 36 -12.00 -3.35 23.01
CA VAL A 36 -10.89 -4.12 23.56
C VAL A 36 -11.30 -4.81 24.85
N ARG A 37 -10.72 -5.97 25.10
CA ARG A 37 -10.81 -6.73 26.34
C ARG A 37 -9.48 -6.72 27.08
N PHE A 38 -9.51 -6.55 28.40
CA PHE A 38 -8.32 -6.63 29.26
C PHE A 38 -8.20 -8.01 29.93
N PRO A 39 -7.28 -8.89 29.49
CA PRO A 39 -7.20 -10.27 30.02
C PRO A 39 -6.79 -10.34 31.50
N TRP A 40 -6.20 -9.27 32.03
CA TRP A 40 -5.73 -9.20 33.42
C TRP A 40 -6.81 -8.72 34.41
N LEU A 41 -7.96 -8.25 33.92
CA LEU A 41 -9.03 -7.70 34.76
C LEU A 41 -10.13 -8.73 35.10
N GLY A 42 -10.23 -9.83 34.36
CA GLY A 42 -11.26 -10.86 34.57
C GLY A 42 -11.32 -11.91 33.46
N THR A 43 -12.42 -12.67 33.41
CA THR A 43 -12.59 -13.77 32.45
C THR A 43 -13.21 -13.32 31.13
N GLU A 44 -13.09 -14.12 30.07
CA GLU A 44 -13.50 -13.75 28.70
C GLU A 44 -15.00 -13.42 28.54
N GLY A 45 -15.84 -13.97 29.42
CA GLY A 45 -17.29 -13.75 29.43
C GLY A 45 -17.75 -12.50 30.19
N ASP A 46 -16.87 -11.84 30.95
CA ASP A 46 -17.23 -10.67 31.75
C ASP A 46 -17.36 -9.44 30.85
N ARG A 47 -18.51 -8.76 30.89
CA ARG A 47 -18.70 -7.50 30.15
C ARG A 47 -17.86 -6.36 30.73
N ASP A 48 -17.62 -6.40 32.04
CA ASP A 48 -16.89 -5.37 32.79
C ASP A 48 -15.39 -5.32 32.45
N VAL A 49 -14.89 -6.27 31.66
CA VAL A 49 -13.49 -6.28 31.18
C VAL A 49 -13.33 -5.72 29.76
N ARG A 50 -14.41 -5.22 29.15
CA ARG A 50 -14.42 -4.64 27.80
C ARG A 50 -14.60 -3.13 27.84
N ALA A 51 -13.98 -2.43 26.90
CA ALA A 51 -14.17 -1.01 26.71
C ALA A 51 -13.95 -0.61 25.24
N TRP A 52 -14.67 0.42 24.80
CA TRP A 52 -14.38 1.10 23.54
C TRP A 52 -13.21 2.06 23.75
N ALA A 53 -12.12 1.82 23.03
CA ALA A 53 -10.90 2.58 23.12
C ALA A 53 -10.65 3.38 21.83
N THR A 54 -10.37 4.66 21.96
CA THR A 54 -10.05 5.55 20.83
C THR A 54 -8.76 5.10 20.17
N LEU A 55 -8.74 4.95 18.84
CA LEU A 55 -7.56 4.52 18.12
C LEU A 55 -6.61 5.71 17.88
N CYS A 56 -5.39 5.65 18.40
CA CYS A 56 -4.34 6.59 18.02
C CYS A 56 -3.76 6.20 16.65
N SER A 57 -3.75 7.17 15.73
CA SER A 57 -3.07 7.07 14.45
C SER A 57 -1.90 8.06 14.41
N PRO A 58 -0.81 7.78 13.67
CA PRO A 58 0.26 8.76 13.42
C PRO A 58 -0.24 10.10 12.87
N TYR A 59 -1.35 10.10 12.12
CA TYR A 59 -2.04 11.31 11.67
C TYR A 59 -3.52 11.00 11.48
N ALA A 60 -4.39 11.82 12.05
CA ALA A 60 -5.84 11.76 11.89
C ALA A 60 -6.44 13.17 11.93
N ASP A 61 -7.32 13.47 10.98
CA ASP A 61 -8.05 14.73 10.82
C ASP A 61 -9.37 14.43 10.07
N ASP A 62 -10.19 15.45 9.82
CA ASP A 62 -11.46 15.29 9.11
C ASP A 62 -11.27 14.67 7.72
N ALA A 63 -11.78 13.44 7.56
CA ALA A 63 -11.64 12.59 6.38
C ALA A 63 -10.20 12.37 5.87
N GLN A 64 -9.18 12.56 6.73
CA GLN A 64 -7.76 12.48 6.39
C GLN A 64 -6.98 11.73 7.47
N GLY A 65 -5.98 10.93 7.09
CA GLY A 65 -5.16 10.22 8.08
C GLY A 65 -4.57 8.90 7.60
N LEU A 66 -3.84 8.24 8.50
CA LEU A 66 -3.39 6.86 8.34
C LEU A 66 -4.35 5.92 9.08
N LEU A 67 -5.28 5.30 8.36
CA LEU A 67 -6.22 4.34 8.95
C LEU A 67 -5.72 2.91 8.77
N VAL A 68 -5.20 2.32 9.85
CA VAL A 68 -4.82 0.90 9.93
C VAL A 68 -5.46 0.31 11.17
N LEU A 69 -6.60 -0.36 10.98
CA LEU A 69 -7.29 -1.03 12.08
C LEU A 69 -6.58 -2.36 12.41
N PRO A 70 -6.42 -2.68 13.70
CA PRO A 70 -5.99 -4.01 14.11
C PRO A 70 -7.07 -5.05 13.75
N ASP A 71 -6.66 -6.29 13.47
CA ASP A 71 -7.61 -7.40 13.32
C ASP A 71 -8.21 -7.79 14.68
N VAL A 72 -9.44 -8.34 14.67
CA VAL A 72 -10.02 -9.00 15.86
C VAL A 72 -9.06 -10.08 16.37
N ASP A 73 -9.01 -10.27 17.68
CA ASP A 73 -8.08 -11.13 18.42
C ASP A 73 -6.61 -10.68 18.44
N SER A 74 -6.29 -9.53 17.84
CA SER A 74 -4.95 -8.94 17.91
C SER A 74 -4.69 -8.28 19.26
N GLN A 75 -3.45 -8.37 19.73
CA GLN A 75 -3.02 -7.67 20.93
C GLN A 75 -2.63 -6.23 20.62
N VAL A 76 -3.23 -5.30 21.35
CA VAL A 76 -2.95 -3.86 21.31
C VAL A 76 -2.44 -3.37 22.67
N VAL A 77 -1.79 -2.21 22.65
CA VAL A 77 -1.31 -1.51 23.84
C VAL A 77 -2.23 -0.33 24.12
N VAL A 78 -2.80 -0.29 25.32
CA VAL A 78 -3.79 0.72 25.73
C VAL A 78 -3.24 1.56 26.87
N ALA A 79 -3.46 2.87 26.79
CA ALA A 79 -3.29 3.80 27.89
C ALA A 79 -4.64 4.42 28.28
N PHE A 80 -4.71 4.97 29.49
CA PHE A 80 -5.91 5.63 30.01
C PHE A 80 -5.66 7.12 30.15
N GLU A 81 -6.54 7.95 29.57
CA GLU A 81 -6.45 9.40 29.64
C GLU A 81 -6.50 9.86 31.10
N ALA A 82 -5.44 10.55 31.56
CA ALA A 82 -5.27 10.95 32.95
C ALA A 82 -5.47 9.81 33.97
N GLY A 83 -5.20 8.56 33.56
CA GLY A 83 -5.38 7.37 34.39
C GLY A 83 -6.84 6.93 34.57
N ASN A 84 -7.79 7.46 33.80
CA ASN A 84 -9.21 7.12 33.88
C ASN A 84 -9.55 5.88 33.02
N PRO A 85 -9.92 4.74 33.62
CA PRO A 85 -10.25 3.51 32.87
C PRO A 85 -11.39 3.65 31.87
N ARG A 86 -12.26 4.65 32.06
CA ARG A 86 -13.40 4.93 31.16
C ARG A 86 -13.01 5.68 29.89
N ARG A 87 -11.76 6.13 29.78
CA ARG A 87 -11.22 6.83 28.60
C ARG A 87 -9.96 6.13 28.07
N PRO A 88 -10.09 4.90 27.54
CA PRO A 88 -8.95 4.19 26.98
C PRO A 88 -8.58 4.69 25.58
N TYR A 89 -7.29 4.67 25.30
CA TYR A 89 -6.69 5.00 24.01
C TYR A 89 -5.78 3.85 23.58
N VAL A 90 -5.99 3.32 22.38
CA VAL A 90 -5.07 2.36 21.75
C VAL A 90 -3.89 3.13 21.19
N LEU A 91 -2.69 2.89 21.72
CA LEU A 91 -1.46 3.52 21.26
C LEU A 91 -0.87 2.85 20.01
N GLY A 92 -1.16 1.56 19.84
CA GLY A 92 -0.66 0.75 18.74
C GLY A 92 -0.78 -0.76 19.02
N ALA A 93 -0.25 -1.57 18.11
CA ALA A 93 -0.17 -3.02 18.24
C ALA A 93 1.27 -3.48 18.48
N ALA A 94 1.44 -4.61 19.16
CA ALA A 94 2.77 -5.15 19.47
C ALA A 94 2.87 -6.62 19.05
N TRP A 95 4.00 -6.97 18.40
CA TRP A 95 4.40 -8.36 18.25
C TRP A 95 4.72 -8.95 19.62
N ASN A 96 4.20 -10.14 19.89
CA ASN A 96 4.18 -10.73 21.24
C ASN A 96 4.50 -12.23 21.24
N GLY A 97 5.11 -12.75 20.18
CA GLY A 97 5.44 -14.16 20.01
C GLY A 97 4.28 -15.02 19.50
N ARG A 98 3.02 -14.66 19.78
CA ARG A 98 1.85 -15.21 19.06
C ARG A 98 1.73 -14.57 17.67
N ALA A 99 1.81 -13.23 17.63
CA ALA A 99 2.02 -12.49 16.39
C ALA A 99 3.53 -12.33 16.15
N ALA A 100 4.01 -12.92 15.06
CA ALA A 100 5.42 -12.88 14.67
C ALA A 100 5.74 -11.69 13.76
N LEU A 101 7.00 -11.25 13.79
CA LEU A 101 7.52 -10.28 12.85
C LEU A 101 7.40 -10.81 11.40
N PRO A 102 7.18 -9.94 10.40
CA PRO A 102 7.12 -10.35 8.99
C PRO A 102 8.40 -11.02 8.46
N HIS A 103 9.55 -10.68 9.02
CA HIS A 103 10.86 -11.28 8.76
C HIS A 103 11.71 -11.22 10.04
N GLN A 104 12.74 -12.06 10.12
CA GLN A 104 13.68 -12.02 11.24
C GLN A 104 14.58 -10.78 11.09
N PRO A 105 14.75 -9.96 12.14
CA PRO A 105 15.56 -8.76 12.03
C PRO A 105 17.04 -9.12 11.88
N GLU A 106 17.71 -8.42 10.97
CA GLU A 106 19.16 -8.49 10.82
C GLU A 106 19.81 -7.27 11.47
N ARG A 107 21.07 -7.41 11.93
CA ARG A 107 21.80 -6.29 12.56
C ARG A 107 22.01 -5.10 11.64
N ALA A 108 22.12 -5.34 10.33
CA ALA A 108 22.23 -4.27 9.33
C ALA A 108 20.94 -3.45 9.24
N ASN A 109 19.77 -4.08 9.46
CA ASN A 109 18.46 -3.43 9.46
C ASN A 109 18.18 -2.62 8.18
N ASN A 110 18.59 -3.15 7.02
CA ASN A 110 18.40 -2.49 5.74
C ASN A 110 16.95 -2.57 5.25
N LEU A 111 16.18 -3.55 5.70
CA LEU A 111 14.81 -3.77 5.25
C LEU A 111 13.80 -3.04 6.13
N ARG A 112 12.97 -2.20 5.51
CA ARG A 112 11.83 -1.54 6.15
C ARG A 112 10.59 -1.80 5.32
N GLN A 113 9.46 -2.13 5.94
CA GLN A 113 8.27 -2.45 5.15
C GLN A 113 6.96 -2.17 5.89
N LEU A 114 5.94 -1.84 5.10
CA LEU A 114 4.54 -1.99 5.47
C LEU A 114 4.01 -3.23 4.74
N ARG A 115 3.40 -4.17 5.48
CA ARG A 115 2.86 -5.43 4.95
C ARG A 115 1.41 -5.58 5.38
N SER A 116 0.52 -5.83 4.42
CA SER A 116 -0.88 -6.13 4.66
C SER A 116 -1.12 -7.64 4.88
N ARG A 117 -2.33 -8.01 5.32
CA ARG A 117 -2.74 -9.41 5.53
C ARG A 117 -2.71 -10.25 4.24
N ALA A 118 -3.04 -9.66 3.10
CA ALA A 118 -3.00 -10.31 1.78
C ALA A 118 -1.62 -10.20 1.11
N ASP A 119 -0.58 -10.07 1.94
CA ASP A 119 0.81 -10.01 1.52
C ASP A 119 1.15 -8.91 0.49
N SER A 120 0.38 -7.82 0.49
CA SER A 120 0.77 -6.61 -0.25
C SER A 120 1.81 -5.84 0.57
N ARG A 121 2.90 -5.41 -0.08
CA ARG A 121 4.05 -4.83 0.60
C ARG A 121 4.47 -3.53 -0.06
N LEU A 122 4.74 -2.52 0.76
CA LEU A 122 5.60 -1.39 0.42
C LEU A 122 6.91 -1.59 1.19
N GLN A 123 7.99 -1.85 0.48
CA GLN A 123 9.28 -2.22 1.06
C GLN A 123 10.40 -1.28 0.58
N PHE A 124 11.24 -0.87 1.52
CA PHE A 124 12.49 -0.16 1.31
C PHE A 124 13.64 -1.11 1.65
N ASP A 125 14.64 -1.15 0.80
CA ASP A 125 15.91 -1.83 1.01
C ASP A 125 17.03 -0.78 0.96
N ASP A 126 17.64 -0.52 2.11
CA ASP A 126 18.72 0.47 2.28
C ASP A 126 20.11 -0.19 2.13
N THR A 127 20.20 -1.39 1.53
CA THR A 127 21.48 -2.07 1.34
C THR A 127 22.42 -1.22 0.48
N PRO A 128 23.63 -0.84 0.96
CA PRO A 128 24.50 0.07 0.24
C PRO A 128 24.85 -0.43 -1.17
N GLY A 129 24.59 0.40 -2.18
CA GLY A 129 24.82 0.08 -3.60
C GLY A 129 23.79 -0.87 -4.21
N ALA A 130 22.77 -1.27 -3.45
CA ALA A 130 21.64 -2.09 -3.87
C ALA A 130 20.31 -1.53 -3.36
N GLU A 131 20.24 -0.21 -3.19
CA GLU A 131 19.06 0.43 -2.64
C GLU A 131 17.86 0.25 -3.56
N GLN A 132 16.71 -0.12 -2.98
CA GLN A 132 15.53 -0.42 -3.76
C GLN A 132 14.24 -0.05 -3.03
N VAL A 133 13.24 0.42 -3.77
CA VAL A 133 11.87 0.59 -3.28
C VAL A 133 10.95 -0.29 -4.11
N ARG A 134 10.17 -1.15 -3.46
CA ARG A 134 9.25 -2.09 -4.13
C ARG A 134 7.84 -2.01 -3.56
N ILE A 135 6.86 -1.98 -4.45
CA ILE A 135 5.45 -2.20 -4.15
C ILE A 135 5.07 -3.54 -4.78
N THR A 136 4.71 -4.52 -3.97
CA THR A 136 4.44 -5.89 -4.44
C THR A 136 3.11 -6.42 -3.93
N MET A 137 2.50 -7.31 -4.69
CA MET A 137 1.32 -8.09 -4.32
C MET A 137 1.60 -9.58 -4.45
N GLU A 138 0.88 -10.41 -3.70
CA GLU A 138 0.97 -11.88 -3.80
C GLU A 138 0.69 -12.40 -5.22
N SER A 139 -0.15 -11.71 -5.99
CA SER A 139 -0.45 -12.04 -7.38
C SER A 139 0.71 -11.80 -8.36
N GLY A 140 1.85 -11.30 -7.90
CA GLY A 140 3.05 -11.05 -8.70
C GLY A 140 3.06 -9.69 -9.41
N HIS A 141 2.09 -8.81 -9.16
CA HIS A 141 2.19 -7.41 -9.59
C HIS A 141 3.25 -6.68 -8.77
N GLU A 142 4.07 -5.90 -9.45
CA GLU A 142 5.20 -5.23 -8.82
C GLU A 142 5.51 -3.89 -9.50
N VAL A 143 5.85 -2.90 -8.67
CA VAL A 143 6.49 -1.65 -9.10
C VAL A 143 7.78 -1.50 -8.32
N THR A 144 8.87 -1.27 -9.04
CA THR A 144 10.22 -1.33 -8.49
C THR A 144 11.07 -0.18 -8.97
N LEU A 145 11.70 0.53 -8.03
CA LEU A 145 12.72 1.55 -8.25
C LEU A 145 14.04 0.99 -7.71
N ASP A 146 15.01 0.77 -8.59
CA ASP A 146 16.25 0.05 -8.30
C ASP A 146 17.47 0.92 -8.60
N ASN A 147 18.24 1.23 -7.57
CA ASN A 147 19.41 2.09 -7.67
C ASN A 147 20.65 1.33 -8.18
N ALA A 148 20.77 0.02 -7.94
CA ALA A 148 21.89 -0.78 -8.45
C ALA A 148 21.88 -0.86 -9.97
N THR A 149 20.71 -1.16 -10.54
CA THR A 149 20.53 -1.32 -11.98
C THR A 149 20.14 -0.01 -12.68
N GLN A 150 19.81 1.03 -11.91
CA GLN A 150 19.28 2.31 -12.40
C GLN A 150 17.98 2.11 -13.20
N GLN A 151 17.10 1.24 -12.72
CA GLN A 151 15.86 0.86 -13.42
C GLN A 151 14.62 1.24 -12.64
N VAL A 152 13.57 1.64 -13.37
CA VAL A 152 12.20 1.72 -12.87
C VAL A 152 11.34 0.74 -13.65
N THR A 153 10.75 -0.23 -12.97
CA THR A 153 10.00 -1.31 -13.60
C THR A 153 8.57 -1.37 -13.06
N VAL A 154 7.61 -1.51 -13.97
CA VAL A 154 6.24 -1.92 -13.67
C VAL A 154 6.03 -3.30 -14.28
N HIS A 155 5.78 -4.29 -13.44
CA HIS A 155 5.61 -5.69 -13.82
C HIS A 155 4.21 -6.16 -13.46
N HIS A 156 3.53 -6.75 -14.44
CA HIS A 156 2.30 -7.49 -14.21
C HIS A 156 2.65 -8.96 -13.96
N GLY A 157 2.05 -9.61 -12.95
CA GLY A 157 2.33 -11.02 -12.59
C GLY A 157 2.16 -12.08 -13.69
N ASN A 158 1.65 -11.68 -14.86
CA ASN A 158 1.51 -12.54 -16.04
C ASN A 158 2.51 -12.20 -17.17
N GLY A 159 3.47 -11.29 -16.95
CA GLY A 159 4.61 -11.04 -17.85
C GLY A 159 4.59 -9.74 -18.67
N CYS A 160 3.54 -8.91 -18.61
CA CYS A 160 3.61 -7.58 -19.21
C CYS A 160 4.55 -6.68 -18.38
N VAL A 161 5.43 -5.94 -19.05
CA VAL A 161 6.47 -5.13 -18.40
C VAL A 161 6.59 -3.77 -19.07
N VAL A 162 6.74 -2.73 -18.24
CA VAL A 162 7.27 -1.44 -18.67
C VAL A 162 8.54 -1.19 -17.87
N ARG A 163 9.67 -1.04 -18.56
CA ARG A 163 10.99 -0.85 -17.94
C ARG A 163 11.63 0.43 -18.47
N LEU A 164 11.98 1.32 -17.56
CA LEU A 164 12.74 2.53 -17.84
C LEU A 164 14.16 2.30 -17.34
N THR A 165 15.13 2.63 -18.18
CA THR A 165 16.56 2.63 -17.88
C THR A 165 17.11 4.04 -18.14
N PRO A 166 18.40 4.32 -17.84
CA PRO A 166 18.98 5.63 -18.12
C PRO A 166 18.98 6.01 -19.62
N THR A 167 18.85 5.02 -20.52
CA THR A 167 19.01 5.21 -21.96
C THR A 167 17.84 4.72 -22.79
N SER A 168 16.93 3.92 -22.24
CA SER A 168 15.85 3.28 -22.99
C SER A 168 14.56 3.12 -22.19
N ILE A 169 13.46 3.02 -22.92
CA ILE A 169 12.16 2.61 -22.40
C ILE A 169 11.73 1.38 -23.18
N GLU A 170 11.44 0.31 -22.47
CA GLU A 170 10.93 -0.96 -23.02
C GLU A 170 9.49 -1.15 -22.58
N ILE A 171 8.61 -1.43 -23.54
CA ILE A 171 7.20 -1.78 -23.30
C ILE A 171 6.96 -3.16 -23.92
N GLN A 172 6.73 -4.14 -23.07
CA GLN A 172 6.45 -5.52 -23.46
C GLN A 172 5.03 -5.89 -23.04
N ALA A 173 4.24 -6.36 -24.01
CA ALA A 173 2.91 -6.90 -23.78
C ALA A 173 2.80 -8.31 -24.38
N ASN A 174 1.98 -9.15 -23.76
CA ASN A 174 1.83 -10.55 -24.20
C ASN A 174 0.97 -10.70 -25.46
N VAL A 175 0.04 -9.77 -25.72
CA VAL A 175 -0.95 -9.88 -26.80
C VAL A 175 -0.98 -8.63 -27.67
N SER A 176 -1.27 -7.47 -27.10
CA SER A 176 -1.37 -6.21 -27.85
C SER A 176 -1.02 -5.00 -27.00
N ILE A 177 -0.71 -3.90 -27.70
CA ILE A 177 -0.58 -2.54 -27.14
C ILE A 177 -1.53 -1.66 -27.93
N ASP A 178 -2.55 -1.09 -27.28
CA ASP A 178 -3.51 -0.17 -27.89
C ASP A 178 -3.20 1.28 -27.47
N VAL A 179 -2.90 2.14 -28.44
CA VAL A 179 -2.66 3.58 -28.20
C VAL A 179 -3.84 4.37 -28.79
N LYS A 180 -4.65 4.98 -27.92
CA LYS A 180 -5.81 5.79 -28.31
C LYS A 180 -5.59 7.23 -27.90
N ALA A 181 -5.46 8.12 -28.87
CA ALA A 181 -5.37 9.56 -28.65
C ALA A 181 -5.87 10.31 -29.91
N PRO A 182 -6.34 11.56 -29.78
CA PRO A 182 -6.64 12.41 -30.93
C PRO A 182 -5.41 12.63 -31.84
N VAL A 183 -4.22 12.73 -31.25
CA VAL A 183 -2.94 12.85 -31.97
C VAL A 183 -1.88 12.02 -31.24
N VAL A 184 -1.10 11.26 -32.00
CA VAL A 184 0.10 10.56 -31.52
C VAL A 184 1.30 11.09 -32.29
N THR A 185 2.24 11.72 -31.60
CA THR A 185 3.47 12.29 -32.20
C THR A 185 4.66 11.42 -31.86
N VAL A 186 5.37 10.92 -32.86
CA VAL A 186 6.62 10.15 -32.70
C VAL A 186 7.77 10.93 -33.33
N ASN A 187 8.52 11.65 -32.51
CA ASN A 187 9.70 12.42 -32.95
C ASN A 187 10.95 11.53 -32.83
N ALA A 188 11.29 10.83 -33.91
CA ALA A 188 12.48 10.00 -33.97
C ALA A 188 13.13 10.07 -35.36
N PRO A 189 14.47 10.07 -35.47
CA PRO A 189 15.14 9.97 -36.77
C PRO A 189 14.79 8.69 -37.54
N LEU A 190 14.42 7.62 -36.83
CA LEU A 190 14.04 6.33 -37.39
C LEU A 190 12.94 5.69 -36.53
N SER A 191 11.95 5.10 -37.19
CA SER A 191 10.91 4.27 -36.57
C SER A 191 10.83 2.93 -37.31
N THR A 192 10.92 1.82 -36.58
CA THR A 192 10.92 0.48 -37.17
C THR A 192 9.66 -0.28 -36.77
N PHE A 193 8.97 -0.83 -37.76
CA PHE A 193 7.84 -1.73 -37.58
C PHE A 193 8.18 -3.06 -38.24
N SER A 194 8.14 -4.16 -37.49
CA SER A 194 8.51 -5.50 -37.98
C SER A 194 7.43 -6.17 -38.83
N GLY A 195 6.21 -5.63 -38.79
CA GLY A 195 5.03 -6.18 -39.48
C GLY A 195 4.30 -5.16 -40.33
N LEU A 196 3.00 -5.38 -40.52
CA LEU A 196 2.15 -4.53 -41.34
C LEU A 196 1.80 -3.23 -40.61
N VAL A 197 1.95 -2.10 -41.31
CA VAL A 197 1.45 -0.79 -40.85
C VAL A 197 0.14 -0.49 -41.58
N LYS A 198 -0.97 -0.45 -40.83
CA LYS A 198 -2.29 -0.09 -41.36
C LYS A 198 -2.64 1.33 -40.94
N CYS A 199 -2.88 2.22 -41.90
CA CYS A 199 -3.37 3.57 -41.68
C CYS A 199 -4.39 3.95 -42.75
N ALA A 200 -5.23 4.96 -42.48
CA ALA A 200 -6.19 5.47 -43.46
C ALA A 200 -5.50 6.33 -44.54
N THR A 201 -4.61 7.23 -44.11
CA THR A 201 -3.83 8.11 -44.97
C THR A 201 -2.41 8.20 -44.44
N LEU A 202 -1.42 7.95 -45.29
CA LEU A 202 0.00 8.21 -45.01
C LEU A 202 0.40 9.50 -45.74
N VAL A 203 0.94 10.47 -45.01
CA VAL A 203 1.49 11.71 -45.57
C VAL A 203 2.97 11.77 -45.24
N THR A 204 3.81 11.95 -46.26
CA THR A 204 5.28 12.09 -46.13
C THR A 204 5.74 13.37 -46.80
N GLU A 205 6.69 14.09 -46.20
CA GLU A 205 7.19 15.36 -46.75
C GLU A 205 8.07 15.17 -48.00
N GLN A 206 8.81 14.07 -48.09
CA GLN A 206 9.81 13.84 -49.15
C GLN A 206 9.41 12.71 -50.11
N MET A 207 9.49 11.46 -49.65
CA MET A 207 9.18 10.29 -50.49
C MET A 207 8.88 9.04 -49.64
N VAL A 208 8.22 8.07 -50.27
CA VAL A 208 8.09 6.69 -49.77
C VAL A 208 8.89 5.77 -50.69
N ILE A 209 9.82 5.00 -50.12
CA ILE A 209 10.58 3.98 -50.85
C ILE A 209 9.97 2.62 -50.51
N SER A 210 9.56 1.86 -51.54
CA SER A 210 9.10 0.48 -51.37
C SER A 210 9.80 -0.44 -52.37
N PRO A 211 10.29 -1.62 -51.96
CA PRO A 211 10.88 -2.60 -52.87
C PRO A 211 9.82 -3.22 -53.80
N ALA A 212 8.54 -3.20 -53.41
CA ALA A 212 7.43 -3.66 -54.22
C ALA A 212 6.21 -2.79 -53.95
N TYR A 213 5.62 -2.23 -55.00
CA TYR A 213 4.36 -1.49 -54.93
C TYR A 213 3.41 -2.10 -55.94
N THR A 214 2.23 -2.52 -55.49
CA THR A 214 1.12 -2.89 -56.37
C THR A 214 0.19 -1.68 -56.41
N PRO A 215 0.15 -0.92 -57.53
CA PRO A 215 -0.81 0.16 -57.67
C PRO A 215 -2.23 -0.36 -57.45
N GLY A 216 -2.99 0.29 -56.59
CA GLY A 216 -4.44 0.14 -56.62
C GLY A 216 -4.94 0.61 -57.98
N ALA A 217 -6.03 0.03 -58.49
CA ALA A 217 -6.65 0.39 -59.77
C ALA A 217 -7.30 1.80 -59.74
N GLY A 218 -6.57 2.82 -59.30
CA GLY A 218 -7.00 4.19 -59.15
C GLY A 218 -6.08 5.15 -59.92
N ASN A 219 -6.64 5.70 -61.00
CA ASN A 219 -6.18 6.88 -61.74
C ASN A 219 -4.71 6.86 -62.21
N ILE A 220 -4.43 5.95 -63.13
CA ILE A 220 -3.39 6.13 -64.14
C ILE A 220 -4.01 7.03 -65.23
N TRP A 221 -3.74 8.34 -65.17
CA TRP A 221 -4.02 9.29 -66.25
C TRP A 221 -2.74 10.05 -66.57
#